data_AF-R6M0I6-F1
#
_entry.id   AF-R6M0I6-F1
#
_cell.length_a   1.000
_cell.length_b   1.000
_cell.length_c   1.000
_cell.angle_alpha   90.00
_cell.angle_beta   90.00
_cell.angle_gamma   90.00
#
_symmetry.space_group_name_H-M   'P 1'
#
loop_
_entity.id
_entity.type
_entity.pdbx_description
1 polymer ?
#
loop_
_entity_poly.entity_id
_entity_poly.type
_entity_poly.pdbx_seq_one_letter_code
_entity_poly.pdbx_strand_id
1 'polypeptide(L)'
;MPGDYTLTEVTTPEGFKALDKPVKFHVDASGKIRLASDSSSLAAVNEGGVILNVTNLPSDRKLTLRKLVTNSKTTQKFDFTISYELDGKTVEQKLSLANGGEGTLDIPYGVEVTITEPKHDGYTLTFTQENTTLASGGSSCTIEKMTQDVTIVATNEAGYALPETGGAGTIWFTIGGLLLTAGGLLYRCTLRRRRERRYF
;
A
#
# COMPACT_ATOMS: atom_id res chain seq x y z
N MET A 1 47.98 20.15 6.68
CA MET A 1 47.94 21.46 5.99
C MET A 1 46.49 21.85 5.79
N PRO A 2 46.12 23.12 5.98
CA PRO A 2 44.80 23.62 5.58
C PRO A 2 44.64 23.61 4.06
N GLY A 3 43.42 23.47 3.55
CA GLY A 3 43.14 23.46 2.11
C GLY A 3 41.88 22.70 1.71
N ASP A 4 41.66 22.63 0.39
CA ASP A 4 40.53 21.92 -0.22
C ASP A 4 40.93 20.51 -0.64
N TYR A 5 40.06 19.55 -0.34
CA TYR A 5 40.28 18.12 -0.55
C TYR A 5 39.08 17.49 -1.23
N THR A 6 39.32 16.40 -1.94
CA THR A 6 38.28 15.56 -2.56
C THR A 6 38.52 14.11 -2.20
N LEU A 7 37.50 13.46 -1.65
CA LEU A 7 37.44 12.02 -1.41
C LEU A 7 36.55 11.40 -2.49
N THR A 8 37.07 10.39 -3.17
CA THR A 8 36.33 9.62 -4.17
C THR A 8 36.27 8.17 -3.72
N GLU A 9 35.08 7.58 -3.78
CA GLU A 9 34.93 6.15 -3.59
C GLU A 9 35.50 5.41 -4.80
N VAL A 10 36.48 4.52 -4.56
CA VAL A 10 37.14 3.77 -5.64
C VAL A 10 36.38 2.48 -5.95
N THR A 11 35.93 1.78 -4.91
CA THR A 11 35.21 0.51 -5.03
C THR A 11 34.04 0.53 -4.08
N THR A 12 32.83 0.39 -4.63
CA THR A 12 31.62 0.25 -3.82
C THR A 12 31.58 -1.12 -3.15
N PRO A 13 31.37 -1.18 -1.83
CA PRO A 13 31.17 -2.45 -1.13
C PRO A 13 29.97 -3.23 -1.68
N GLU A 14 30.07 -4.55 -1.69
CA GLU A 14 28.97 -5.41 -2.11
C GLU A 14 27.71 -5.15 -1.27
N GLY A 15 26.56 -5.03 -1.94
CA GLY A 15 25.27 -4.76 -1.29
C GLY A 15 25.02 -3.29 -0.95
N PHE A 16 25.89 -2.37 -1.39
CA PHE A 16 25.71 -0.93 -1.25
C PHE A 16 25.66 -0.21 -2.60
N LYS A 17 25.03 0.97 -2.61
CA LYS A 17 25.07 1.92 -3.71
C LYS A 17 26.36 2.73 -3.63
N ALA A 18 26.90 3.05 -4.80
CA ALA A 18 28.01 3.98 -4.91
C ALA A 18 27.61 5.36 -4.38
N LEU A 19 28.57 6.13 -3.89
CA LEU A 19 28.35 7.54 -3.58
C LEU A 19 27.75 8.26 -4.79
N ASP A 20 26.77 9.13 -4.53
CA ASP A 20 26.08 9.91 -5.56
C ASP A 20 27.03 10.85 -6.33
N LYS A 21 28.10 11.28 -5.66
CA LYS A 21 29.22 12.06 -6.22
C LYS A 21 30.41 12.07 -5.26
N PRO A 22 31.59 12.57 -5.66
CA PRO A 22 32.73 12.74 -4.75
C PRO A 22 32.41 13.66 -3.56
N VAL A 23 33.06 13.41 -2.43
CA VAL A 23 32.96 14.26 -1.22
C VAL A 23 34.02 15.35 -1.31
N LYS A 24 33.58 16.61 -1.34
CA LYS A 24 34.46 17.78 -1.42
C LYS A 24 34.38 18.58 -0.12
N PHE A 25 35.53 18.90 0.47
CA PHE A 25 35.58 19.58 1.76
C PHE A 25 36.83 20.44 1.93
N HIS A 26 36.71 21.46 2.78
CA HIS A 26 37.78 22.36 3.19
C HIS A 26 38.19 22.06 4.62
N VAL A 27 39.50 22.02 4.89
CA VAL A 27 40.08 21.97 6.25
C VAL A 27 40.74 23.31 6.54
N ASP A 28 40.27 24.02 7.57
CA ASP A 28 40.82 25.32 7.94
C ASP A 28 42.11 25.23 8.80
N ALA A 29 42.71 26.37 9.12
CA ALA A 29 43.93 26.46 9.94
C ALA A 29 43.79 25.90 11.35
N SER A 30 42.56 25.80 11.88
CA SER A 30 42.26 25.21 13.18
C SER A 30 41.96 23.71 13.12
N GLY A 31 41.98 23.10 11.91
CA GLY A 31 41.66 21.70 11.69
C GLY A 31 40.16 21.42 11.54
N LYS A 32 39.34 22.45 11.34
CA LYS A 32 37.89 22.30 11.18
C LYS A 32 37.51 22.06 9.73
N ILE A 33 36.54 21.18 9.52
CA ILE A 33 36.03 20.71 8.24
C ILE A 33 34.76 21.48 7.87
N ARG A 34 34.66 21.88 6.59
CA ARG A 34 33.44 22.40 5.98
C ARG A 34 33.20 21.70 4.65
N LEU A 35 31.99 21.15 4.45
CA LEU A 35 31.62 20.54 3.17
C LEU A 35 31.39 21.62 2.11
N ALA A 36 31.82 21.32 0.87
CA ALA A 36 31.44 22.12 -0.29
C ALA A 36 29.97 21.87 -0.64
N SER A 37 29.29 22.88 -1.20
CA SER A 37 27.86 22.79 -1.54
C SER A 37 27.54 21.75 -2.61
N ASP A 38 28.52 21.38 -3.44
CA ASP A 38 28.42 20.37 -4.49
C ASP A 38 28.97 19.00 -4.06
N SER A 39 29.24 18.81 -2.76
CA SER A 39 29.63 17.52 -2.18
C SER A 39 28.47 16.52 -2.15
N SER A 40 28.80 15.23 -2.01
CA SER A 40 27.82 14.17 -1.74
C SER A 40 26.87 14.52 -0.60
N SER A 41 25.59 14.21 -0.77
CA SER A 41 24.58 14.31 0.29
C SER A 41 24.76 13.26 1.40
N LEU A 42 25.59 12.25 1.15
CA LEU A 42 25.90 11.16 2.07
C LEU A 42 27.08 11.47 2.98
N ALA A 43 27.65 12.67 2.85
CA ALA A 43 28.69 13.17 3.72
C ALA A 43 28.13 14.12 4.79
N ALA A 44 28.60 13.99 6.02
CA ALA A 44 28.25 14.87 7.13
C ALA A 44 29.49 15.21 7.96
N VAL A 45 29.52 16.41 8.54
CA VAL A 45 30.58 16.83 9.47
C VAL A 45 30.01 16.84 10.88
N ASN A 46 30.65 16.10 11.78
CA ASN A 46 30.22 15.90 13.16
C ASN A 46 31.29 16.39 14.17
N GLU A 47 30.99 16.21 15.46
CA GLU A 47 31.89 16.48 16.59
C GLU A 47 32.55 17.87 16.51
N GLY A 48 31.73 18.91 16.41
CA GLY A 48 32.23 20.29 16.40
C GLY A 48 33.03 20.65 15.14
N GLY A 49 33.01 19.82 14.10
CA GLY A 49 33.64 20.12 12.82
C GLY A 49 34.89 19.32 12.50
N VAL A 50 35.24 18.28 13.27
CA VAL A 50 36.55 17.58 13.10
C VAL A 50 36.43 16.19 12.50
N ILE A 51 35.23 15.61 12.47
CA ILE A 51 35.00 14.28 11.89
C ILE A 51 34.14 14.41 10.63
N LEU A 52 34.66 13.92 9.51
CA LEU A 52 33.93 13.71 8.27
C LEU A 52 33.40 12.27 8.22
N ASN A 53 32.09 12.12 8.31
CA ASN A 53 31.41 10.84 8.11
C ASN A 53 30.91 10.74 6.66
N VAL A 54 31.11 9.58 6.04
CA VAL A 54 30.63 9.26 4.69
C VAL A 54 29.92 7.92 4.78
N THR A 55 28.64 7.88 4.42
CA THR A 55 27.79 6.70 4.63
C THR A 55 27.18 6.23 3.32
N ASN A 56 27.58 5.07 2.82
CA ASN A 56 26.90 4.46 1.68
C ASN A 56 25.51 3.96 2.06
N LEU A 57 24.59 4.05 1.09
CA LEU A 57 23.25 3.48 1.22
C LEU A 57 23.23 2.03 0.76
N PRO A 58 22.48 1.13 1.41
CA PRO A 58 22.30 -0.23 0.90
C PRO A 58 21.65 -0.23 -0.50
N SER A 59 21.97 -1.25 -1.30
CA SER A 59 21.32 -1.47 -2.61
C SER A 59 19.83 -1.75 -2.46
N ASP A 60 19.06 -1.38 -3.47
CA ASP A 60 17.62 -1.68 -3.53
C ASP A 60 17.36 -3.18 -3.59
N ARG A 61 16.14 -3.56 -3.20
CA ARG A 61 15.63 -4.93 -3.20
C ARG A 61 14.54 -5.08 -4.24
N LYS A 62 14.47 -6.25 -4.86
CA LYS A 62 13.46 -6.54 -5.87
C LYS A 62 12.17 -7.01 -5.22
N LEU A 63 11.08 -6.29 -5.52
CA LEU A 63 9.72 -6.77 -5.30
C LEU A 63 9.19 -7.34 -6.60
N THR A 64 8.93 -8.65 -6.63
CA THR A 64 8.22 -9.29 -7.74
C THR A 64 6.78 -9.53 -7.34
N LEU A 65 5.83 -8.97 -8.10
CA LEU A 65 4.41 -9.18 -7.91
C LEU A 65 3.87 -10.06 -9.02
N ARG A 66 3.30 -11.20 -8.66
CA ARG A 66 2.66 -12.14 -9.59
C ARG A 66 1.15 -12.12 -9.40
N LYS A 67 0.42 -12.05 -10.52
CA LYS A 67 -1.04 -12.15 -10.52
C LYS A 67 -1.50 -13.57 -10.82
N LEU A 68 -2.41 -14.08 -9.99
CA LEU A 68 -3.20 -15.26 -10.27
C LEU A 68 -4.70 -14.94 -10.24
N VAL A 69 -5.45 -15.62 -11.09
CA VAL A 69 -6.91 -15.61 -11.07
C VAL A 69 -7.38 -17.06 -11.10
N THR A 70 -8.21 -17.44 -10.14
CA THR A 70 -8.78 -18.79 -10.02
C THR A 70 -10.29 -18.74 -10.23
N ASN A 71 -10.87 -19.88 -10.62
CA ASN A 71 -12.31 -20.04 -10.90
C ASN A 71 -12.88 -19.09 -11.97
N SER A 72 -12.02 -18.49 -12.81
CA SER A 72 -12.41 -17.60 -13.90
C SER A 72 -11.45 -17.77 -15.08
N LYS A 73 -11.96 -17.52 -16.30
CA LYS A 73 -11.18 -17.49 -17.54
C LYS A 73 -10.97 -16.06 -18.06
N THR A 74 -11.18 -15.06 -17.19
CA THR A 74 -11.02 -13.66 -17.57
C THR A 74 -9.62 -13.36 -18.09
N THR A 75 -9.54 -12.49 -19.09
CA THR A 75 -8.30 -11.90 -19.59
C THR A 75 -8.11 -10.47 -19.10
N GLN A 76 -8.95 -10.03 -18.17
CA GLN A 76 -8.87 -8.71 -17.54
C GLN A 76 -7.50 -8.52 -16.87
N LYS A 77 -6.99 -7.29 -16.95
CA LYS A 77 -5.86 -6.83 -16.16
C LYS A 77 -6.35 -6.20 -14.86
N PHE A 78 -5.59 -6.45 -13.80
CA PHE A 78 -5.81 -5.92 -12.46
C PHE A 78 -4.74 -4.89 -12.19
N ASP A 79 -5.18 -3.70 -11.77
CA ASP A 79 -4.29 -2.58 -11.49
C ASP A 79 -3.81 -2.66 -10.04
N PHE A 80 -2.52 -2.44 -9.86
CA PHE A 80 -1.86 -2.46 -8.57
C PHE A 80 -1.17 -1.13 -8.31
N THR A 81 -1.25 -0.66 -7.08
CA THR A 81 -0.44 0.44 -6.55
C THR A 81 0.48 -0.10 -5.47
N ILE A 82 1.79 0.11 -5.67
CA ILE A 82 2.84 -0.20 -4.70
C ILE A 82 3.32 1.14 -4.15
N SER A 83 3.18 1.34 -2.84
CA SER A 83 3.54 2.60 -2.19
C SER A 83 4.50 2.40 -1.02
N TYR A 84 5.45 3.32 -0.87
CA TYR A 84 6.39 3.37 0.24
C TYR A 84 6.80 4.82 0.53
N GLU A 85 7.34 5.08 1.71
CA GLU A 85 7.83 6.40 2.12
C GLU A 85 9.34 6.53 1.89
N LEU A 86 9.76 7.65 1.29
CA LEU A 86 11.17 8.04 1.14
C LEU A 86 11.32 9.52 1.50
N ASP A 87 12.21 9.84 2.43
CA ASP A 87 12.45 11.22 2.90
C ASP A 87 11.17 11.97 3.31
N GLY A 88 10.22 11.25 3.93
CA GLY A 88 8.93 11.79 4.35
C GLY A 88 7.94 12.09 3.22
N LYS A 89 8.18 11.52 2.03
CA LYS A 89 7.27 11.59 0.88
C LYS A 89 6.84 10.19 0.47
N THR A 90 5.54 10.05 0.23
CA THR A 90 4.99 8.85 -0.39
C THR A 90 5.41 8.77 -1.87
N VAL A 91 6.00 7.64 -2.24
CA VAL A 91 6.29 7.25 -3.62
C VAL A 91 5.30 6.17 -4.02
N GLU A 92 4.69 6.32 -5.20
CA GLU A 92 3.77 5.32 -5.76
C GLU A 92 4.30 4.78 -7.09
N GLN A 93 4.23 3.47 -7.26
CA GLN A 93 4.52 2.75 -8.48
C GLN A 93 3.31 1.92 -8.88
N LYS A 94 3.03 1.81 -10.18
CA LYS A 94 1.83 1.15 -10.69
C LYS A 94 2.17 -0.03 -11.58
N LEU A 95 1.43 -1.12 -11.43
CA LEU A 95 1.47 -2.28 -12.32
C LEU A 95 0.05 -2.60 -12.81
N SER A 96 -0.06 -3.22 -13.99
CA SER A 96 -1.34 -3.69 -14.52
C SER A 96 -1.13 -5.10 -15.09
N LEU A 97 -1.60 -6.11 -14.37
CA LEU A 97 -1.24 -7.52 -14.58
C LEU A 97 -2.48 -8.36 -14.91
N ALA A 98 -2.40 -9.19 -15.95
CA ALA A 98 -3.40 -10.22 -16.24
C ALA A 98 -3.08 -11.51 -15.46
N ASN A 99 -4.00 -12.48 -15.48
CA ASN A 99 -3.75 -13.81 -14.90
C ASN A 99 -2.45 -14.44 -15.43
N GLY A 100 -1.58 -14.90 -14.53
CA GLY A 100 -0.27 -15.47 -14.86
C GLY A 100 0.82 -14.44 -15.14
N GLY A 101 0.48 -13.14 -15.21
CA GLY A 101 1.43 -12.06 -15.41
C GLY A 101 2.22 -11.73 -14.15
N GLU A 102 3.40 -11.15 -14.35
CA GLU A 102 4.29 -10.68 -13.28
C GLU A 102 4.88 -9.31 -13.61
N GLY A 103 5.29 -8.59 -12.58
CA GLY A 103 6.06 -7.36 -12.70
C GLY A 103 7.06 -7.26 -11.55
N THR A 104 8.23 -6.67 -11.84
CA THR A 104 9.30 -6.49 -10.86
C THR A 104 9.61 -5.00 -10.70
N LEU A 105 9.82 -4.57 -9.46
CA LEU A 105 10.11 -3.20 -9.08
C LEU A 105 11.32 -3.18 -8.13
N ASP A 106 12.19 -2.18 -8.28
CA ASP A 106 13.27 -1.91 -7.33
C ASP A 106 12.74 -1.04 -6.18
N ILE A 107 12.87 -1.56 -4.96
CA ILE A 107 12.37 -0.95 -3.74
C ILE A 107 13.55 -0.62 -2.81
N PRO A 108 13.62 0.60 -2.26
CA PRO A 108 14.66 0.96 -1.31
C PRO A 108 14.76 0.02 -0.12
N TYR A 109 15.99 -0.34 0.25
CA TYR A 109 16.22 -1.23 1.38
C TYR A 109 15.64 -0.67 2.68
N GLY A 110 14.92 -1.53 3.40
CA GLY A 110 14.46 -1.27 4.76
C GLY A 110 13.18 -0.43 4.86
N VAL A 111 12.56 -0.05 3.75
CA VAL A 111 11.26 0.64 3.77
C VAL A 111 10.12 -0.34 4.01
N GLU A 112 9.04 0.16 4.62
CA GLU A 112 7.75 -0.51 4.64
C GLU A 112 7.07 -0.30 3.28
N VAL A 113 6.48 -1.36 2.74
CA VAL A 113 5.81 -1.33 1.43
C VAL A 113 4.35 -1.73 1.60
N THR A 114 3.45 -0.96 1.00
CA THR A 114 2.03 -1.32 0.86
C THR A 114 1.74 -1.67 -0.59
N ILE A 115 1.09 -2.82 -0.82
CA ILE A 115 0.60 -3.24 -2.13
C ILE A 115 -0.92 -3.20 -2.07
N THR A 116 -1.54 -2.48 -3.01
CA THR A 116 -3.00 -2.33 -3.09
C THR A 116 -3.49 -2.77 -4.46
N GLU A 117 -4.56 -3.54 -4.48
CA GLU A 117 -5.37 -3.83 -5.66
C GLU A 117 -6.80 -3.37 -5.38
N PRO A 118 -7.40 -2.51 -6.22
CA PRO A 118 -8.79 -2.10 -6.06
C PRO A 118 -9.74 -3.29 -5.99
N LYS A 119 -10.81 -3.16 -5.21
CA LYS A 119 -11.83 -4.21 -5.11
C LYS A 119 -12.50 -4.42 -6.47
N HIS A 120 -12.62 -5.68 -6.86
CA HIS A 120 -13.37 -6.12 -8.02
C HIS A 120 -14.54 -7.01 -7.60
N ASP A 121 -15.74 -6.70 -8.08
CA ASP A 121 -16.95 -7.46 -7.76
C ASP A 121 -16.85 -8.91 -8.23
N GLY A 122 -17.33 -9.83 -7.39
CA GLY A 122 -17.27 -11.27 -7.65
C GLY A 122 -15.90 -11.91 -7.41
N TYR A 123 -14.89 -11.16 -6.95
CA TYR A 123 -13.58 -11.72 -6.60
C TYR A 123 -13.27 -11.55 -5.11
N THR A 124 -12.57 -12.54 -4.55
CA THR A 124 -11.91 -12.45 -3.25
C THR A 124 -10.40 -12.42 -3.48
N LEU A 125 -9.75 -11.36 -2.98
CA LEU A 125 -8.31 -11.15 -3.12
C LEU A 125 -7.56 -11.75 -1.91
N THR A 126 -6.45 -12.43 -2.19
CA THR A 126 -5.50 -12.93 -1.20
C THR A 126 -4.08 -12.63 -1.64
N PHE A 127 -3.27 -12.08 -0.74
CA PHE A 127 -1.83 -11.89 -0.93
C PHE A 127 -1.07 -12.97 -0.17
N THR A 128 -0.12 -13.61 -0.83
CA THR A 128 0.73 -14.64 -0.23
C THR A 128 2.20 -14.39 -0.53
N GLN A 129 3.06 -14.78 0.40
CA GLN A 129 4.51 -14.81 0.26
C GLN A 129 5.00 -16.19 0.74
N GLU A 130 5.70 -16.92 -0.10
CA GLU A 130 6.26 -18.24 0.25
C GLU A 130 5.23 -19.19 0.91
N ASN A 131 4.00 -19.21 0.38
CA ASN A 131 2.84 -19.96 0.90
C ASN A 131 2.26 -19.47 2.24
N THR A 132 2.78 -18.39 2.81
CA THR A 132 2.19 -17.71 3.96
C THR A 132 1.22 -16.63 3.48
N THR A 133 -0.01 -16.63 3.99
CA THR A 133 -0.99 -15.59 3.71
C THR A 133 -0.63 -14.30 4.45
N LEU A 134 -0.39 -13.23 3.72
CA LEU A 134 -0.14 -11.89 4.27
C LEU A 134 -1.45 -11.16 4.56
N ALA A 135 -2.42 -11.25 3.64
CA ALA A 135 -3.74 -10.65 3.78
C ALA A 135 -4.76 -11.42 2.94
N SER A 136 -6.02 -11.44 3.38
CA SER A 136 -7.12 -12.08 2.65
C SER A 136 -8.43 -11.32 2.85
N GLY A 137 -9.24 -11.21 1.78
CA GLY A 137 -10.54 -10.54 1.77
C GLY A 137 -10.48 -9.00 1.76
N GLY A 138 -9.29 -8.41 1.91
CA GLY A 138 -9.04 -6.98 1.80
C GLY A 138 -8.57 -6.56 0.41
N SER A 139 -8.24 -5.28 0.26
CA SER A 139 -7.68 -4.70 -0.98
C SER A 139 -6.17 -4.50 -0.94
N SER A 140 -5.51 -4.75 0.18
CA SER A 140 -4.09 -4.48 0.33
C SER A 140 -3.37 -5.45 1.27
N CYS A 141 -2.05 -5.50 1.15
CA CYS A 141 -1.13 -6.11 2.11
C CYS A 141 0.06 -5.17 2.37
N THR A 142 0.72 -5.37 3.50
CA THR A 142 1.93 -4.63 3.86
C THR A 142 3.11 -5.59 4.05
N ILE A 143 4.30 -5.10 3.69
CA ILE A 143 5.59 -5.72 3.99
C ILE A 143 6.29 -4.74 4.92
N GLU A 144 6.38 -5.07 6.21
CA GLU A 144 6.90 -4.16 7.24
C GLU A 144 8.31 -3.65 6.94
N LYS A 145 9.15 -4.49 6.33
CA LYS A 145 10.53 -4.13 6.01
C LYS A 145 11.09 -4.88 4.82
N MET A 146 11.45 -4.14 3.78
CA MET A 146 12.07 -4.69 2.58
C MET A 146 13.58 -4.92 2.75
N THR A 147 13.98 -6.02 3.38
CA THR A 147 15.41 -6.33 3.62
C THR A 147 16.05 -7.26 2.59
N GLN A 148 15.23 -8.00 1.85
CA GLN A 148 15.65 -8.95 0.83
C GLN A 148 14.73 -8.86 -0.38
N ASP A 149 15.10 -9.52 -1.47
CA ASP A 149 14.21 -9.68 -2.62
C ASP A 149 13.03 -10.55 -2.21
N VAL A 150 11.82 -10.14 -2.59
CA VAL A 150 10.58 -10.86 -2.21
C VAL A 150 9.69 -11.06 -3.42
N THR A 151 8.99 -12.19 -3.42
CA THR A 151 7.94 -12.48 -4.40
C THR A 151 6.60 -12.57 -3.69
N ILE A 152 5.67 -11.71 -4.10
CA ILE A 152 4.29 -11.69 -3.62
C ILE A 152 3.37 -12.22 -4.72
N VAL A 153 2.44 -13.09 -4.34
CA VAL A 153 1.40 -13.59 -5.24
C VAL A 153 0.06 -13.02 -4.80
N ALA A 154 -0.54 -12.19 -5.67
CA ALA A 154 -1.90 -11.70 -5.53
C ALA A 154 -2.84 -12.65 -6.27
N THR A 155 -3.73 -13.34 -5.54
CA THR A 155 -4.69 -14.28 -6.11
C THR A 155 -6.09 -13.71 -6.00
N ASN A 156 -6.75 -13.53 -7.14
CA ASN A 156 -8.19 -13.26 -7.20
C ASN A 156 -8.95 -14.56 -7.45
N GLU A 157 -9.65 -15.02 -6.43
CA GLU A 157 -10.56 -16.14 -6.58
C GLU A 157 -11.95 -15.63 -6.94
N ALA A 158 -12.45 -16.03 -8.12
CA ALA A 158 -13.82 -15.72 -8.49
C ALA A 158 -14.78 -16.52 -7.58
N GLY A 159 -15.60 -15.80 -6.83
CA GLY A 159 -16.74 -16.35 -6.12
C GLY A 159 -17.96 -16.44 -7.03
N TYR A 160 -18.93 -17.27 -6.64
CA TYR A 160 -20.26 -17.12 -7.19
C TYR A 160 -20.84 -15.78 -6.71
N ALA A 161 -21.23 -14.91 -7.63
CA ALA A 161 -22.23 -13.92 -7.29
C ALA A 161 -23.44 -14.70 -6.78
N LEU A 162 -23.74 -14.63 -5.48
CA LEU A 162 -25.09 -14.94 -5.05
C LEU A 162 -25.97 -14.00 -5.89
N PRO A 163 -26.92 -14.51 -6.68
CA PRO A 163 -27.89 -13.61 -7.28
C PRO A 163 -28.45 -12.81 -6.12
N GLU A 164 -28.53 -11.49 -6.25
CA GLU A 164 -29.20 -10.68 -5.24
C GLU A 164 -30.50 -11.41 -4.89
N THR A 165 -30.60 -11.95 -3.67
CA THR A 165 -31.81 -12.68 -3.24
C THR A 165 -32.99 -11.72 -3.06
N GLY A 166 -32.85 -10.48 -3.51
CA GLY A 166 -33.92 -9.53 -3.75
C GLY A 166 -34.03 -9.18 -5.24
N GLY A 167 -34.48 -10.13 -6.06
CA GLY A 167 -34.96 -9.79 -7.40
C GLY A 167 -36.12 -8.79 -7.36
N ALA A 168 -36.53 -8.28 -8.53
CA ALA A 168 -37.57 -7.27 -8.73
C ALA A 168 -38.96 -7.56 -8.08
N GLY A 169 -39.15 -8.72 -7.44
CA GLY A 169 -40.31 -9.07 -6.63
C GLY A 169 -40.32 -8.54 -5.20
N THR A 170 -39.18 -8.13 -4.62
CA THR A 170 -39.12 -7.67 -3.21
C THR A 170 -39.90 -6.37 -2.98
N ILE A 171 -39.96 -5.48 -3.99
CA ILE A 171 -40.64 -4.18 -3.88
C ILE A 171 -42.13 -4.33 -3.52
N TRP A 172 -42.83 -5.35 -4.05
CA TRP A 172 -44.24 -5.58 -3.76
C TRP A 172 -44.49 -6.05 -2.33
N PHE A 173 -43.59 -6.88 -1.77
CA PHE A 173 -43.73 -7.39 -0.41
C PHE A 173 -43.44 -6.32 0.65
N THR A 174 -42.49 -5.40 0.41
CA THR A 174 -42.24 -4.28 1.32
C THR A 174 -43.38 -3.25 1.32
N ILE A 175 -43.97 -2.96 0.15
CA ILE A 175 -45.10 -2.02 0.05
C ILE A 175 -46.39 -2.65 0.62
N GLY A 176 -46.65 -3.92 0.35
CA GLY A 176 -47.80 -4.64 0.91
C GLY A 176 -47.73 -4.80 2.43
N GLY A 177 -46.54 -5.07 2.98
CA GLY A 177 -46.32 -5.20 4.43
C GLY A 177 -46.53 -3.87 5.19
N LEU A 178 -46.19 -2.74 4.59
CA LEU A 178 -46.40 -1.41 5.18
C LEU A 178 -47.89 -1.01 5.23
N LEU A 179 -48.72 -1.44 4.27
CA LEU A 179 -50.17 -1.15 4.27
C LEU A 179 -50.93 -1.94 5.34
N LEU A 180 -50.54 -3.19 5.63
CA LEU A 180 -51.20 -4.04 6.64
C LEU A 180 -51.00 -3.52 8.07
N THR A 181 -49.85 -2.90 8.37
CA THR A 181 -49.58 -2.35 9.71
C THR A 181 -50.31 -1.03 9.97
N ALA A 182 -50.48 -0.18 8.95
CA ALA A 182 -51.25 1.06 9.05
C ALA A 182 -52.76 0.83 9.26
N GLY A 183 -53.34 -0.17 8.58
CA GLY A 183 -54.76 -0.53 8.73
C GLY A 183 -55.13 -1.00 10.15
N GLY A 184 -54.27 -1.83 10.76
CA GLY A 184 -54.46 -2.31 12.13
C GLY A 184 -54.42 -1.19 13.18
N LEU A 185 -53.53 -0.21 13.01
CA LEU A 185 -53.43 0.95 13.89
C LEU A 185 -54.67 1.86 13.81
N LEU A 186 -55.19 2.12 12.60
CA LEU A 186 -56.40 2.93 12.41
C LEU A 186 -57.66 2.22 12.95
N TYR A 187 -57.78 0.91 12.76
CA TYR A 187 -58.89 0.13 13.34
C TYR A 187 -58.86 0.14 14.87
N ARG A 188 -57.68 0.02 15.49
CA ARG A 188 -57.54 0.10 16.96
C ARG A 188 -57.85 1.51 17.49
N CYS A 189 -57.48 2.57 16.77
CA CYS A 189 -57.81 3.96 17.13
C CYS A 189 -59.31 4.26 17.02
N THR A 190 -60.01 3.75 16.00
CA THR A 190 -61.46 3.94 15.86
C THR A 190 -62.26 3.19 16.93
N LEU A 191 -61.84 1.99 17.31
CA LEU A 191 -62.42 1.25 18.45
C LEU A 191 -62.19 1.97 19.79
N ARG A 192 -61.01 2.56 20.01
CA ARG A 192 -60.70 3.34 21.23
C ARG A 192 -61.57 4.58 21.36
N ARG A 193 -61.76 5.35 20.27
CA ARG A 193 -62.68 6.50 20.24
C ARG A 193 -64.17 6.14 20.44
N ARG A 194 -64.60 4.93 20.05
CA ARG A 194 -65.96 4.46 20.34
C ARG A 194 -66.17 4.12 21.82
N ARG A 195 -65.11 3.73 22.53
CA ARG A 195 -65.16 3.42 23.96
C ARG A 195 -65.19 4.70 24.83
N GLU A 196 -64.55 5.77 24.39
CA GLU A 196 -64.54 7.07 25.09
C GLU A 196 -65.86 7.84 24.96
N ARG A 197 -66.67 7.60 23.91
CA ARG A 197 -68.03 8.18 23.75
C ARG A 197 -69.14 7.48 24.55
N ARG A 198 -68.79 6.58 25.49
CA ARG A 198 -69.75 5.94 26.42
C ARG A 198 -69.66 6.47 27.86
N TYR A 199 -68.85 7.51 28.09
CA TYR A 199 -68.80 8.24 29.35
C TYR A 199 -68.82 9.75 29.07
N PHE A 200 -69.91 10.23 28.47
CA PHE A 200 -70.48 11.58 28.62
C PHE A 200 -71.90 11.56 28.05
#